data_AF-A0A511B923-F1
#
_entry.id   AF-A0A511B923-F1
#
_cell.length_a   1.000
_cell.length_b   1.000
_cell.length_c   1.000
_cell.angle_alpha   90.00
_cell.angle_beta   90.00
_cell.angle_gamma   90.00
#
_symmetry.space_group_name_H-M   'P 1'
#
loop_
_entity.id
_entity.type
_entity.pdbx_description
1 polymer ?
#
loop_
_entity_poly.entity_id
_entity_poly.type
_entity_poly.pdbx_seq_one_letter_code
_entity_poly.pdbx_strand_id
1 'polypeptide(L)'
;MPFLRTDHWRCAIVHAPLTEVVEAASLNGFPVTTLPDIGDHRFLADPFGFWREGRLHVFVEAFDYRSPTGMIDVLIYDGTGRMLARETVLREPWHLSYPFVFEHEGEVYMLPEASGSGRLSLYRAKAFPREWERVEAFEFPEAAIDATPLHHAGRWWMFWTPAGDKDERQSQLHISVADTLMGPWKNLGLFLNDRAGARPGGTPVVVDGKIVLPTQDCRGTYGRGIRLLEIEGLERGLPKVTPGLEISIPAVLRRRYPDGMHTLSAAGQVTLIDVKKIGIGPKRDMLNLKRRILGA
;
A
#
# COMPACT_ATOMS: atom_id res chain seq x y z
N MET A 1 2.15 10.19 -15.92
CA MET A 1 1.82 9.06 -16.83
C MET A 1 2.06 9.45 -18.28
N PRO A 2 2.49 8.52 -19.16
CA PRO A 2 2.67 8.79 -20.59
C PRO A 2 1.37 9.21 -21.29
N PHE A 3 1.49 9.94 -22.40
CA PHE A 3 0.37 10.32 -23.28
C PHE A 3 -0.40 9.07 -23.76
N LEU A 4 -1.73 9.17 -23.85
CA LEU A 4 -2.70 8.12 -24.19
C LEU A 4 -2.78 6.91 -23.27
N ARG A 5 -1.97 6.81 -22.20
CA ARG A 5 -1.95 5.65 -21.31
C ARG A 5 -2.61 5.95 -19.98
N THR A 6 -3.65 5.22 -19.60
CA THR A 6 -4.34 5.39 -18.31
C THR A 6 -4.24 4.11 -17.50
N ASP A 7 -3.84 4.22 -16.23
CA ASP A 7 -3.78 3.06 -15.36
C ASP A 7 -5.17 2.79 -14.77
N HIS A 8 -5.58 1.53 -14.78
CA HIS A 8 -6.82 1.08 -14.19
C HIS A 8 -6.50 0.03 -13.14
N TRP A 9 -6.59 0.42 -11.88
CA TRP A 9 -6.40 -0.47 -10.74
C TRP A 9 -7.72 -1.11 -10.32
N ARG A 10 -7.61 -2.35 -9.82
CA ARG A 10 -8.70 -3.11 -9.24
C ARG A 10 -8.17 -3.87 -8.03
N CYS A 11 -8.64 -3.52 -6.84
CA CYS A 11 -8.41 -4.32 -5.64
C CYS A 11 -9.14 -5.67 -5.68
N ALA A 12 -8.62 -6.65 -4.97
CA ALA A 12 -9.24 -7.95 -4.74
C ALA A 12 -8.86 -8.51 -3.36
N ILE A 13 -9.74 -9.36 -2.85
CA ILE A 13 -9.56 -10.16 -1.64
C ILE A 13 -9.17 -11.56 -2.08
N VAL A 14 -8.03 -12.04 -1.61
CA VAL A 14 -7.59 -13.43 -1.70
C VAL A 14 -7.95 -14.11 -0.39
N HIS A 15 -8.74 -15.17 -0.46
CA HIS A 15 -9.31 -15.85 0.71
C HIS A 15 -8.31 -16.82 1.34
N ALA A 16 -7.18 -16.27 1.77
CA ALA A 16 -6.13 -16.93 2.55
C ALA A 16 -5.29 -15.91 3.32
N PRO A 17 -4.77 -16.25 4.51
CA PRO A 17 -3.79 -15.44 5.22
C PRO A 17 -2.53 -15.17 4.38
N LEU A 18 -1.90 -14.02 4.58
CA LEU A 18 -0.70 -13.64 3.81
C LEU A 18 0.46 -14.61 4.06
N THR A 19 0.57 -15.20 5.25
CA THR A 19 1.60 -16.21 5.55
C THR A 19 1.48 -17.43 4.64
N GLU A 20 0.28 -17.94 4.39
CA GLU A 20 0.05 -19.08 3.47
C GLU A 20 0.38 -18.71 2.03
N VAL A 21 0.05 -17.48 1.61
CA VAL A 21 0.41 -16.97 0.27
C VAL A 21 1.92 -16.87 0.09
N VAL A 22 2.63 -16.43 1.13
CA VAL A 22 4.11 -16.32 1.14
C VAL A 22 4.74 -17.71 1.13
N GLU A 23 4.27 -18.65 1.95
CA GLU A 23 4.74 -20.05 1.98
C GLU A 23 4.52 -20.75 0.63
N ALA A 24 3.36 -20.53 0.00
CA ALA A 24 3.06 -21.07 -1.32
C ALA A 24 3.82 -20.34 -2.45
N ALA A 25 4.39 -19.17 -2.18
CA ALA A 25 4.99 -18.24 -3.15
C ALA A 25 4.08 -17.99 -4.38
N SER A 26 2.76 -17.99 -4.18
CA SER A 26 1.78 -17.98 -5.27
C SER A 26 0.41 -17.52 -4.79
N LEU A 27 -0.29 -16.74 -5.61
CA LEU A 27 -1.70 -16.40 -5.43
C LEU A 27 -2.64 -17.41 -6.10
N ASN A 28 -2.10 -18.31 -6.94
CA ASN A 28 -2.90 -19.36 -7.57
C ASN A 28 -3.20 -20.48 -6.57
N GLY A 29 -4.42 -21.01 -6.62
CA GLY A 29 -4.90 -22.02 -5.68
C GLY A 29 -5.83 -21.46 -4.60
N PHE A 30 -5.81 -20.14 -4.39
CA PHE A 30 -6.69 -19.46 -3.44
C PHE A 30 -7.90 -18.83 -4.14
N PRO A 31 -9.10 -18.87 -3.53
CA PRO A 31 -10.26 -18.13 -4.05
C PRO A 31 -10.00 -16.63 -4.05
N VAL A 32 -10.52 -15.92 -5.06
CA VAL A 32 -10.33 -14.46 -5.21
C VAL A 32 -11.66 -13.77 -5.46
N THR A 33 -11.93 -12.67 -4.74
CA THR A 33 -13.09 -11.80 -4.94
C THR A 33 -12.64 -10.38 -5.24
N THR A 34 -12.99 -9.86 -6.41
CA THR A 34 -12.66 -8.46 -6.77
C THR A 34 -13.52 -7.47 -6.00
N LEU A 35 -12.93 -6.36 -5.58
CA LEU A 35 -13.68 -5.21 -5.06
C LEU A 35 -14.57 -4.60 -6.16
N PRO A 36 -15.60 -3.80 -5.80
CA PRO A 36 -16.54 -3.23 -6.74
C PRO A 36 -15.89 -2.40 -7.85
N ASP A 37 -16.59 -2.35 -8.99
CA ASP A 37 -16.30 -1.36 -10.01
C ASP A 37 -16.92 -0.01 -9.68
N ILE A 38 -16.05 0.96 -9.41
CA ILE A 38 -16.46 2.31 -9.09
C ILE A 38 -16.63 3.18 -10.35
N GLY A 39 -16.51 2.56 -11.52
CA GLY A 39 -16.87 3.13 -12.81
C GLY A 39 -15.76 3.94 -13.47
N ASP A 40 -16.11 4.51 -14.61
CA ASP A 40 -15.16 5.13 -15.53
C ASP A 40 -14.29 6.22 -14.89
N HIS A 41 -12.99 6.19 -15.22
CA HIS A 41 -11.98 7.15 -14.81
C HIS A 41 -11.77 7.24 -13.29
N ARG A 42 -12.21 6.22 -12.56
CA ARG A 42 -11.97 6.07 -11.14
C ARG A 42 -11.34 4.71 -10.88
N PHE A 43 -10.55 4.62 -9.82
CA PHE A 43 -10.02 3.34 -9.37
C PHE A 43 -9.90 3.31 -7.85
N LEU A 44 -9.82 2.08 -7.34
CA LEU A 44 -9.38 1.77 -5.99
C LEU A 44 -8.03 1.05 -6.09
N ALA A 45 -7.05 1.47 -5.30
CA ALA A 45 -5.71 0.89 -5.23
C ALA A 45 -5.22 0.82 -3.77
N ASP A 46 -4.06 0.22 -3.55
CA ASP A 46 -3.41 0.13 -2.23
C ASP A 46 -4.34 -0.38 -1.10
N PRO A 47 -4.94 -1.57 -1.23
CA PRO A 47 -5.84 -2.06 -0.19
C PRO A 47 -5.07 -2.49 1.06
N PHE A 48 -5.50 -2.02 2.23
CA PHE A 48 -5.07 -2.47 3.56
C PHE A 48 -6.29 -2.79 4.43
N GLY A 49 -6.19 -3.84 5.24
CA GLY A 49 -7.36 -4.44 5.89
C GLY A 49 -7.25 -4.52 7.40
N PHE A 50 -8.38 -4.31 8.08
CA PHE A 50 -8.49 -4.45 9.52
C PHE A 50 -9.78 -5.20 9.91
N TRP A 51 -9.65 -6.28 10.69
CA TRP A 51 -10.79 -7.00 11.23
C TRP A 51 -11.21 -6.40 12.56
N ARG A 52 -12.50 -6.09 12.70
CA ARG A 52 -13.09 -5.64 13.98
C ARG A 52 -14.53 -6.11 14.07
N GLU A 53 -14.91 -6.71 15.19
CA GLU A 53 -16.28 -7.14 15.46
C GLU A 53 -16.89 -8.03 14.35
N GLY A 54 -16.09 -8.96 13.80
CA GLY A 54 -16.52 -9.87 12.75
C GLY A 54 -16.71 -9.23 11.37
N ARG A 55 -16.25 -7.98 11.19
CA ARG A 55 -16.27 -7.27 9.91
C ARG A 55 -14.86 -6.99 9.42
N LEU A 56 -14.69 -7.08 8.10
CA LEU A 56 -13.47 -6.68 7.41
C LEU A 56 -13.64 -5.24 6.91
N HIS A 57 -12.71 -4.37 7.31
CA HIS A 57 -12.62 -2.98 6.86
C HIS A 57 -11.44 -2.87 5.91
N VAL A 58 -11.71 -2.59 4.64
CA VAL A 58 -10.69 -2.47 3.58
C VAL A 58 -10.51 -0.99 3.25
N PHE A 59 -9.40 -0.41 3.67
CA PHE A 59 -8.99 0.96 3.37
C PHE A 59 -8.23 0.98 2.05
N VAL A 60 -8.53 1.94 1.18
CA VAL A 60 -7.99 2.02 -0.19
C VAL A 60 -7.72 3.46 -0.59
N GLU A 61 -6.75 3.67 -1.48
CA GLU A 61 -6.69 4.88 -2.29
C GLU A 61 -7.93 4.92 -3.20
N ALA A 62 -8.74 5.96 -3.08
CA ALA A 62 -9.81 6.27 -4.02
C ALA A 62 -9.40 7.46 -4.88
N PHE A 63 -9.30 7.23 -6.19
CA PHE A 63 -8.84 8.23 -7.14
C PHE A 63 -9.87 8.48 -8.25
N ASP A 64 -10.05 9.75 -8.64
CA ASP A 64 -10.80 10.14 -9.85
C ASP A 64 -9.90 10.96 -10.78
N TYR A 65 -9.69 10.51 -12.02
CA TYR A 65 -8.91 11.26 -13.00
C TYR A 65 -9.49 12.64 -13.32
N ARG A 66 -10.75 12.93 -12.96
CA ARG A 66 -11.39 14.25 -13.08
C ARG A 66 -10.98 15.21 -11.95
N SER A 67 -10.68 14.70 -10.75
CA SER A 67 -10.16 15.44 -9.59
C SER A 67 -8.97 14.66 -9.01
N PRO A 68 -7.73 14.94 -9.47
CA PRO A 68 -6.61 14.01 -9.42
C PRO A 68 -5.89 14.02 -8.06
N THR A 69 -6.68 14.04 -6.98
CA THR A 69 -6.23 13.99 -5.60
C THR A 69 -6.80 12.71 -4.99
N GLY A 70 -5.92 11.77 -4.64
CA GLY A 70 -6.28 10.53 -3.96
C GLY A 70 -6.77 10.82 -2.55
N MET A 71 -7.78 10.09 -2.12
CA MET A 71 -8.37 10.14 -0.78
C MET A 71 -8.44 8.72 -0.23
N ILE A 72 -8.66 8.57 1.07
CA ILE A 72 -8.83 7.23 1.64
C ILE A 72 -10.31 6.94 1.81
N ASP A 73 -10.77 5.89 1.12
CA ASP A 73 -12.07 5.28 1.35
C ASP A 73 -11.92 4.03 2.21
N VAL A 74 -12.95 3.70 2.98
CA VAL A 74 -13.13 2.39 3.60
C VAL A 74 -14.27 1.65 2.93
N LEU A 75 -14.09 0.36 2.64
CA LEU A 75 -15.14 -0.57 2.24
C LEU A 75 -15.34 -1.57 3.39
N ILE A 76 -16.57 -1.71 3.86
CA ILE A 76 -16.91 -2.57 5.01
C ILE A 76 -17.58 -3.83 4.49
N TYR A 77 -17.08 -4.98 4.90
CA TYR A 77 -17.63 -6.30 4.55
C TYR A 77 -18.10 -7.02 5.81
N ASP A 78 -19.24 -7.72 5.73
CA ASP A 78 -19.62 -8.68 6.76
C ASP A 78 -18.76 -9.96 6.68
N GLY A 79 -18.85 -10.82 7.69
CA GLY A 79 -18.10 -12.08 7.73
C GLY A 79 -18.43 -13.08 6.62
N THR A 80 -19.44 -12.82 5.78
CA THR A 80 -19.76 -13.61 4.59
C THR A 80 -19.12 -13.06 3.31
N GLY A 81 -18.41 -11.93 3.41
CA GLY A 81 -17.76 -11.26 2.27
C GLY A 81 -18.71 -10.35 1.48
N ARG A 82 -19.90 -10.05 1.99
CA ARG A 82 -20.81 -9.07 1.36
C ARG A 82 -20.44 -7.67 1.81
N MET A 83 -20.29 -6.77 0.83
CA MET A 83 -20.06 -5.34 1.10
C MET A 83 -21.31 -4.70 1.72
N LEU A 84 -21.13 -4.05 2.85
CA LEU A 84 -22.16 -3.34 3.61
C LEU A 84 -22.16 -1.83 3.30
N ALA A 85 -20.98 -1.23 3.20
CA ALA A 85 -20.83 0.22 3.03
C ALA A 85 -19.51 0.57 2.33
N ARG A 86 -19.47 1.78 1.76
CA ARG A 86 -18.26 2.45 1.32
C ARG A 86 -18.36 3.94 1.67
N GLU A 87 -17.33 4.47 2.31
CA GLU A 87 -17.31 5.86 2.80
C GLU A 87 -15.90 6.44 2.66
N THR A 88 -15.77 7.73 2.34
CA THR A 88 -14.48 8.45 2.43
C THR A 88 -14.21 8.80 3.88
N VAL A 89 -13.06 8.38 4.42
CA VAL A 89 -12.71 8.53 5.83
C VAL A 89 -11.54 9.49 6.06
N LEU A 90 -10.74 9.77 5.03
CA LEU A 90 -9.67 10.75 5.11
C LEU A 90 -9.54 11.51 3.78
N ARG A 91 -9.54 12.83 3.87
CA ARG A 91 -9.38 13.76 2.75
C ARG A 91 -8.48 14.90 3.18
N GLU A 92 -7.49 15.20 2.35
CA GLU A 92 -6.56 16.30 2.55
C GLU A 92 -6.43 17.14 1.28
N PRO A 93 -5.83 18.35 1.34
CA PRO A 93 -5.51 19.16 0.16
C PRO A 93 -4.47 18.51 -0.77
N TRP A 94 -3.74 17.52 -0.29
CA TRP A 94 -2.75 16.73 -1.04
C TRP A 94 -3.25 15.30 -1.30
N HIS A 95 -2.56 14.62 -2.21
CA HIS A 95 -2.83 13.23 -2.55
C HIS A 95 -2.50 12.29 -1.39
N LEU A 96 -3.43 11.37 -1.09
CA LEU A 96 -3.26 10.28 -0.13
C LEU A 96 -3.37 8.94 -0.84
N SER A 97 -2.45 8.03 -0.54
CA SER A 97 -2.42 6.63 -1.02
C SER A 97 -1.86 5.72 0.09
N TYR A 98 -1.66 4.42 -0.19
CA TYR A 98 -1.02 3.47 0.74
C TYR A 98 -1.49 3.58 2.21
N PRO A 99 -2.81 3.44 2.53
CA PRO A 99 -3.36 3.66 3.86
C PRO A 99 -3.04 2.52 4.83
N PHE A 100 -1.76 2.35 5.19
CA PHE A 100 -1.33 1.26 6.07
C PHE A 100 -2.01 1.37 7.45
N VAL A 101 -2.88 0.40 7.79
CA VAL A 101 -3.65 0.37 9.05
C VAL A 101 -3.16 -0.74 9.96
N PHE A 102 -3.02 -0.44 11.25
CA PHE A 102 -2.55 -1.40 12.26
C PHE A 102 -3.02 -1.03 13.66
N GLU A 103 -2.96 -1.98 14.58
CA GLU A 103 -3.25 -1.77 16.00
C GLU A 103 -1.95 -1.66 16.80
N HIS A 104 -1.93 -0.73 17.76
CA HIS A 104 -0.87 -0.64 18.76
C HIS A 104 -1.46 -0.11 20.07
N GLU A 105 -1.17 -0.79 21.19
CA GLU A 105 -1.64 -0.41 22.53
C GLU A 105 -3.16 -0.21 22.63
N GLY A 106 -3.93 -1.02 21.90
CA GLY A 106 -5.41 -0.98 21.88
C GLY A 106 -6.00 0.13 21.01
N GLU A 107 -5.16 0.95 20.37
CA GLU A 107 -5.54 2.02 19.46
C GLU A 107 -5.31 1.59 18.01
N VAL A 108 -6.17 2.07 17.10
CA VAL A 108 -6.01 1.79 15.66
C VAL A 108 -5.41 3.02 14.98
N TYR A 109 -4.34 2.79 14.24
CA TYR A 109 -3.60 3.82 13.52
C TYR A 109 -3.65 3.61 12.01
N MET A 110 -3.55 4.70 11.27
CA MET A 110 -3.38 4.73 9.82
C MET A 110 -2.16 5.59 9.47
N LEU A 111 -1.31 5.08 8.59
CA LEU A 111 -0.10 5.75 8.13
C LEU A 111 -0.12 5.84 6.59
N PRO A 112 -0.89 6.77 6.00
CA PRO A 112 -0.99 6.90 4.55
C PRO A 112 0.28 7.49 3.93
N GLU A 113 0.59 7.13 2.68
CA GLU A 113 1.52 7.91 1.85
C GLU A 113 0.89 9.30 1.63
N ALA A 114 1.64 10.35 1.97
CA ALA A 114 1.26 11.74 1.77
C ALA A 114 2.47 12.59 1.35
N SER A 115 3.35 12.06 0.49
CA SER A 115 4.62 12.69 0.13
C SER A 115 4.46 14.13 -0.40
N GLY A 116 3.34 14.43 -1.07
CA GLY A 116 2.98 15.79 -1.52
C GLY A 116 2.73 16.81 -0.40
N SER A 117 2.54 16.37 0.85
CA SER A 117 2.43 17.25 2.03
C SER A 117 3.79 17.71 2.58
N GLY A 118 4.89 17.09 2.10
CA GLY A 118 6.24 17.33 2.61
C GLY A 118 6.57 16.61 3.92
N ARG A 119 5.70 15.73 4.44
CA ARG A 119 5.96 14.93 5.65
C ARG A 119 5.16 13.63 5.71
N LEU A 120 5.64 12.67 6.48
CA LEU A 120 4.86 11.51 6.89
C LEU A 120 3.98 11.87 8.09
N SER A 121 2.73 11.40 8.11
CA SER A 121 1.75 11.75 9.14
C SER A 121 1.02 10.50 9.62
N LEU A 122 1.07 10.25 10.93
CA LEU A 122 0.30 9.19 11.58
C LEU A 122 -1.08 9.71 11.99
N TYR A 123 -2.12 8.93 11.76
CA TYR A 123 -3.48 9.20 12.20
C TYR A 123 -3.93 8.13 13.19
N ARG A 124 -4.66 8.52 14.22
CA ARG A 124 -5.34 7.63 15.17
C ARG A 124 -6.83 7.66 14.91
N ALA A 125 -7.50 6.51 15.01
CA ALA A 125 -8.95 6.43 14.90
C ALA A 125 -9.60 7.05 16.15
N LYS A 126 -10.27 8.18 15.99
CA LYS A 126 -11.11 8.79 17.03
C LYS A 126 -12.44 8.04 17.19
N ALA A 127 -13.02 7.63 16.06
CA ALA A 127 -14.21 6.79 16.00
C ALA A 127 -14.06 5.81 14.83
N PHE A 128 -13.44 4.66 15.10
CA PHE A 128 -13.17 3.67 14.06
C PHE A 128 -14.48 3.17 13.40
N PRO A 129 -14.52 3.00 12.06
CA PRO A 129 -13.47 3.26 11.07
C PRO A 129 -13.51 4.67 10.45
N ARG A 130 -14.41 5.54 10.92
CA ARG A 130 -14.88 6.72 10.18
C ARG A 130 -14.13 8.01 10.49
N GLU A 131 -13.78 8.23 11.75
CA GLU A 131 -13.13 9.48 12.19
C GLU A 131 -11.68 9.22 12.57
N TRP A 132 -10.79 10.02 11.99
CA TRP A 132 -9.35 9.96 12.18
C TRP A 132 -8.82 11.33 12.59
N GLU A 133 -7.85 11.35 13.50
CA GLU A 133 -7.16 12.56 13.90
C GLU A 133 -5.65 12.37 13.78
N ARG A 134 -4.95 13.43 13.37
CA ARG A 134 -3.49 13.42 13.26
C ARG A 134 -2.86 13.28 14.66
N VAL A 135 -1.84 12.45 14.78
CA VAL A 135 -1.07 12.29 16.01
C VAL A 135 0.07 13.30 16.02
N GLU A 136 -0.11 14.41 16.74
CA GLU A 136 0.87 15.51 16.77
C GLU A 136 2.24 15.10 17.35
N ALA A 137 2.27 14.10 18.25
CA ALA A 137 3.50 13.59 18.83
C ALA A 137 4.31 12.68 17.89
N PHE A 138 3.75 12.27 16.74
CA PHE A 138 4.47 11.45 15.78
C PHE A 138 5.43 12.30 14.94
N GLU A 139 6.73 12.02 15.07
CA GLU A 139 7.79 12.76 14.38
C GLU A 139 8.63 11.84 13.50
N PHE A 140 8.36 11.85 12.20
CA PHE A 140 9.22 11.20 11.20
C PHE A 140 9.94 12.27 10.36
N PRO A 141 11.29 12.20 10.21
CA PRO A 141 12.06 13.30 9.63
C PRO A 141 11.89 13.47 8.11
N GLU A 142 11.24 12.53 7.43
CA GLU A 142 11.20 12.45 5.97
C GLU A 142 9.77 12.44 5.43
N ALA A 143 9.59 12.91 4.19
CA ALA A 143 8.37 12.73 3.42
C ALA A 143 8.31 11.31 2.80
N ALA A 144 8.29 10.30 3.66
CA ALA A 144 8.37 8.90 3.24
C ALA A 144 7.23 8.47 2.31
N ILE A 145 7.60 7.74 1.26
CA ILE A 145 6.71 7.04 0.34
C ILE A 145 6.53 5.59 0.80
N ASP A 146 5.29 5.10 0.73
CA ASP A 146 4.87 3.75 1.12
C ASP A 146 5.44 3.32 2.48
N ALA A 147 5.41 4.24 3.45
CA ALA A 147 5.93 4.02 4.79
C ALA A 147 5.24 2.82 5.44
N THR A 148 6.04 1.82 5.78
CA THR A 148 5.57 0.50 6.21
C THR A 148 6.17 0.18 7.59
N PRO A 149 5.41 0.36 8.67
CA PRO A 149 5.89 0.16 10.02
C PRO A 149 5.81 -1.32 10.42
N LEU A 150 6.76 -1.76 11.25
CA LEU A 150 6.80 -3.08 11.86
C LEU A 150 7.32 -2.98 13.29
N HIS A 151 6.54 -3.46 14.25
CA HIS A 151 7.03 -3.67 15.61
C HIS A 151 7.65 -5.06 15.72
N HIS A 152 8.97 -5.12 15.93
CA HIS A 152 9.72 -6.38 16.01
C HIS A 152 10.91 -6.26 16.94
N ALA A 153 11.15 -7.30 17.74
CA ALA A 153 12.21 -7.36 18.75
C ALA A 153 12.21 -6.15 19.72
N GLY A 154 11.01 -5.73 20.14
CA GLY A 154 10.82 -4.63 21.11
C GLY A 154 11.14 -3.24 20.57
N ARG A 155 11.23 -3.09 19.24
CA ARG A 155 11.49 -1.81 18.57
C ARG A 155 10.57 -1.64 17.37
N TRP A 156 10.42 -0.39 16.96
CA TRP A 156 9.74 -0.01 15.73
C TRP A 156 10.73 0.13 14.59
N TRP A 157 10.38 -0.47 13.46
CA TRP A 157 11.10 -0.39 12.20
C TRP A 157 10.19 0.25 11.16
N MET A 158 10.75 1.14 10.34
CA MET A 158 10.04 1.75 9.22
C MET A 158 10.77 1.38 7.94
N PHE A 159 10.07 0.72 7.03
CA PHE A 159 10.52 0.49 5.65
C PHE A 159 9.89 1.54 4.75
N TRP A 160 10.68 2.26 3.96
CA TRP A 160 10.15 3.39 3.18
C TRP A 160 11.01 3.72 1.97
N THR A 161 10.44 4.52 1.07
CA THR A 161 11.13 5.06 -0.11
C THR A 161 11.19 6.59 -0.03
N PRO A 162 12.28 7.26 -0.43
CA PRO A 162 12.36 8.71 -0.43
C PRO A 162 11.48 9.36 -1.51
N ALA A 163 10.96 10.55 -1.21
CA ALA A 163 10.17 11.37 -2.14
C ALA A 163 10.98 12.07 -3.25
N GLY A 164 12.20 11.60 -3.53
CA GLY A 164 13.16 12.17 -4.46
C GLY A 164 12.73 12.13 -5.93
N ASP A 165 13.66 11.91 -6.85
CA ASP A 165 13.32 11.81 -8.27
C ASP A 165 12.55 10.51 -8.62
N LYS A 166 12.14 10.38 -9.88
CA LYS A 166 11.35 9.22 -10.31
C LYS A 166 12.11 7.89 -10.14
N ASP A 167 13.42 7.86 -10.36
CA ASP A 167 14.21 6.66 -10.15
C ASP A 167 14.19 6.29 -8.68
N GLU A 168 14.53 7.23 -7.81
CA GLU A 168 14.59 7.02 -6.36
C GLU A 168 13.27 6.49 -5.80
N ARG A 169 12.14 7.09 -6.25
CA ARG A 169 10.77 6.68 -5.89
C ARG A 169 10.38 5.26 -6.32
N GLN A 170 11.19 4.60 -7.15
CA GLN A 170 10.90 3.29 -7.74
C GLN A 170 12.02 2.28 -7.52
N SER A 171 13.17 2.71 -7.01
CA SER A 171 14.37 1.88 -6.89
C SER A 171 14.91 1.78 -5.48
N GLN A 172 14.51 2.63 -4.53
CA GLN A 172 15.15 2.67 -3.20
C GLN A 172 14.29 2.16 -2.06
N LEU A 173 14.92 1.38 -1.18
CA LEU A 173 14.44 1.00 0.15
C LEU A 173 15.36 1.59 1.21
N HIS A 174 14.79 2.38 2.09
CA HIS A 174 15.44 2.87 3.31
C HIS A 174 14.81 2.22 4.53
N ILE A 175 15.59 2.15 5.61
CA ILE A 175 15.14 1.64 6.90
C ILE A 175 15.38 2.68 7.98
N SER A 176 14.41 2.86 8.87
CA SER A 176 14.56 3.66 10.08
C SER A 176 14.10 2.88 11.31
N VAL A 177 14.60 3.27 12.48
CA VAL A 177 14.32 2.57 13.74
C VAL A 177 13.97 3.57 14.85
N ALA A 178 13.04 3.19 15.71
CA ALA A 178 12.67 3.93 16.91
C ALA A 178 12.35 2.97 18.06
N ASP A 179 12.45 3.44 19.30
CA ASP A 179 12.03 2.65 20.47
C ASP A 179 10.51 2.71 20.67
N THR A 180 9.85 3.78 20.20
CA THR A 180 8.38 3.95 20.25
C THR A 180 7.84 4.29 18.87
N LEU A 181 6.55 4.05 18.63
CA LEU A 181 5.89 4.41 17.37
C LEU A 181 6.00 5.91 17.07
N MET A 182 5.98 6.75 18.11
CA MET A 182 6.02 8.20 17.99
C MET A 182 7.39 8.74 17.58
N GLY A 183 8.45 7.92 17.75
CA GLY A 183 9.83 8.32 17.56
C GLY A 183 10.58 8.52 18.88
N PRO A 184 11.70 9.27 18.87
CA PRO A 184 12.34 9.84 17.67
C PRO A 184 12.83 8.73 16.72
N TRP A 185 12.61 8.92 15.43
CA TRP A 185 13.02 7.97 14.41
C TRP A 185 14.45 8.22 13.93
N LYS A 186 15.31 7.21 14.02
CA LYS A 186 16.68 7.24 13.49
C LYS A 186 16.71 6.62 12.10
N ASN A 187 17.11 7.41 11.11
CA ASN A 187 17.36 6.90 9.76
C ASN A 187 18.65 6.05 9.73
N LEU A 188 18.56 4.80 9.26
CA LEU A 188 19.70 3.91 9.07
C LEU A 188 20.25 3.97 7.63
N GLY A 189 19.55 4.65 6.73
CA GLY A 189 19.95 4.90 5.34
C GLY A 189 19.38 3.91 4.33
N LEU A 190 20.01 3.89 3.15
CA LEU A 190 19.67 3.06 2.01
C LEU A 190 20.11 1.60 2.23
N PHE A 191 19.18 0.65 2.10
CA PHE A 191 19.44 -0.79 2.23
C PHE A 191 19.40 -1.54 0.90
N LEU A 192 18.58 -1.08 -0.04
CA LEU A 192 18.47 -1.69 -1.36
C LEU A 192 18.20 -0.61 -2.40
N ASN A 193 18.97 -0.64 -3.49
CA ASN A 193 18.71 0.15 -4.69
C ASN A 193 18.50 -0.81 -5.87
N ASP A 194 17.26 -1.25 -6.08
CA ASP A 194 16.87 -2.16 -7.14
C ASP A 194 15.41 -1.92 -7.56
N ARG A 195 15.21 -1.50 -8.82
CA ARG A 195 13.89 -1.35 -9.41
C ARG A 195 13.08 -2.65 -9.45
N ALA A 196 13.72 -3.81 -9.29
CA ALA A 196 13.04 -5.11 -9.30
C ALA A 196 12.32 -5.44 -7.98
N GLY A 197 12.46 -4.64 -6.91
CA GLY A 197 11.80 -4.95 -5.65
C GLY A 197 12.30 -4.19 -4.43
N ALA A 198 12.45 -2.87 -4.50
CA ALA A 198 12.87 -2.07 -3.34
C ALA A 198 11.73 -1.27 -2.70
N ARG A 199 10.87 -0.64 -3.50
CA ARG A 199 9.75 0.17 -3.00
C ARG A 199 8.77 -0.71 -2.20
N PRO A 200 8.39 -0.37 -0.95
CA PRO A 200 7.42 -1.16 -0.20
C PRO A 200 6.10 -1.35 -0.96
N GLY A 201 5.46 -2.50 -0.79
CA GLY A 201 4.28 -2.89 -1.55
C GLY A 201 3.31 -3.74 -0.75
N GLY A 202 3.21 -3.51 0.56
CA GLY A 202 2.27 -4.22 1.43
C GLY A 202 2.76 -4.47 2.84
N THR A 203 2.24 -5.53 3.46
CA THR A 203 2.42 -5.80 4.89
C THR A 203 3.58 -6.76 5.14
N PRO A 204 4.57 -6.41 5.98
CA PRO A 204 5.59 -7.34 6.41
C PRO A 204 4.97 -8.43 7.30
N VAL A 205 5.34 -9.68 7.05
CA VAL A 205 4.89 -10.84 7.83
C VAL A 205 6.08 -11.65 8.32
N VAL A 206 5.90 -12.41 9.39
CA VAL A 206 6.91 -13.34 9.88
C VAL A 206 6.52 -14.75 9.44
N VAL A 207 7.37 -15.39 8.64
CA VAL A 207 7.22 -16.77 8.16
C VAL A 207 8.51 -17.52 8.49
N ASP A 208 8.40 -18.66 9.16
CA ASP A 208 9.55 -19.46 9.62
C ASP A 208 10.63 -18.66 10.37
N GLY A 209 10.20 -17.67 11.17
CA GLY A 209 11.09 -16.80 11.95
C GLY A 209 11.81 -15.72 11.13
N LYS A 210 11.56 -15.63 9.83
CA LYS A 210 12.09 -14.59 8.95
C LYS A 210 11.03 -13.53 8.66
N ILE A 211 11.43 -12.27 8.58
CA ILE A 211 10.55 -11.20 8.14
C ILE A 211 10.55 -11.20 6.62
N VAL A 212 9.35 -11.27 6.03
CA VAL A 212 9.12 -11.15 4.59
C VAL A 212 8.39 -9.84 4.34
N LEU A 213 9.01 -8.92 3.61
CA LEU A 213 8.45 -7.64 3.20
C LEU A 213 8.06 -7.69 1.72
N PRO A 214 6.77 -7.58 1.37
CA PRO A 214 6.34 -7.35 -0.01
C PRO A 214 6.84 -6.00 -0.53
N THR A 215 7.45 -6.00 -1.71
CA THR A 215 7.94 -4.82 -2.42
C THR A 215 7.52 -4.84 -3.88
N GLN A 216 7.51 -3.68 -4.51
CA GLN A 216 7.06 -3.48 -5.88
C GLN A 216 8.20 -3.73 -6.86
N ASP A 217 7.97 -4.61 -7.84
CA ASP A 217 8.76 -4.63 -9.05
C ASP A 217 8.30 -3.48 -9.97
N CYS A 218 9.18 -2.50 -10.16
CA CYS A 218 8.98 -1.33 -11.01
C CYS A 218 9.76 -1.40 -12.33
N ARG A 219 10.25 -2.58 -12.74
CA ARG A 219 10.91 -2.75 -14.05
C ARG A 219 9.91 -2.60 -15.19
N GLY A 220 10.25 -1.76 -16.17
CA GLY A 220 9.44 -1.52 -17.38
C GLY A 220 8.17 -0.69 -17.15
N THR A 221 7.41 -0.97 -16.09
CA THR A 221 6.23 -0.22 -15.68
C THR A 221 6.15 -0.15 -14.15
N TYR A 222 5.60 0.94 -13.62
CA TYR A 222 5.37 1.12 -12.18
C TYR A 222 4.46 0.01 -11.63
N GLY A 223 4.86 -0.70 -10.57
CA GLY A 223 4.02 -1.72 -9.96
C GLY A 223 3.70 -2.91 -10.90
N ARG A 224 4.70 -3.38 -11.66
CA ARG A 224 4.58 -4.56 -12.57
C ARG A 224 4.19 -5.83 -11.80
N GLY A 225 4.66 -5.97 -10.57
CA GLY A 225 4.43 -7.15 -9.75
C GLY A 225 4.98 -6.96 -8.35
N ILE A 226 4.96 -8.04 -7.58
CA ILE A 226 5.46 -8.07 -6.21
C ILE A 226 6.71 -8.94 -6.13
N ARG A 227 7.71 -8.47 -5.39
CA ARG A 227 8.84 -9.25 -4.91
C ARG A 227 8.78 -9.36 -3.40
N LEU A 228 9.16 -10.52 -2.88
CA LEU A 228 9.27 -10.76 -1.45
C LEU A 228 10.71 -10.53 -1.03
N LEU A 229 10.97 -9.54 -0.18
CA LEU A 229 12.28 -9.35 0.44
C LEU A 229 12.34 -10.09 1.77
N GLU A 230 13.41 -10.85 1.99
CA GLU A 230 13.72 -11.39 3.32
C GLU A 230 14.53 -10.35 4.10
N ILE A 231 14.13 -10.09 5.34
CA ILE A 231 14.78 -9.16 6.26
C ILE A 231 15.20 -9.91 7.52
N GLU A 232 16.48 -9.80 7.86
CA GLU A 232 17.09 -10.48 9.00
C GLU A 232 17.90 -9.49 9.85
N GLY A 233 18.20 -9.84 11.11
CA GLY A 233 19.14 -9.11 11.95
C GLY A 233 18.59 -7.83 12.59
N LEU A 234 17.28 -7.60 12.52
CA LEU A 234 16.62 -6.48 13.21
C LEU A 234 16.84 -6.57 14.73
N GLU A 235 16.74 -7.77 15.30
CA GLU A 235 16.96 -8.06 16.72
C GLU A 235 18.38 -7.73 17.22
N ARG A 236 19.37 -7.70 16.31
CA ARG A 236 20.75 -7.30 16.60
C ARG A 236 21.05 -5.85 16.24
N GLY A 237 20.07 -5.11 15.71
CA GLY A 237 20.27 -3.76 15.18
C GLY A 237 21.09 -3.72 13.88
N LEU A 238 21.25 -4.85 13.19
CA LEU A 238 22.03 -5.00 11.97
C LEU A 238 21.16 -5.59 10.85
N PRO A 239 20.17 -4.83 10.35
CA PRO A 239 19.31 -5.25 9.25
C PRO A 239 20.12 -5.71 8.04
N LYS A 240 19.71 -6.84 7.47
CA LYS A 240 20.16 -7.32 6.16
C LYS A 240 18.94 -7.61 5.32
N VAL A 241 18.96 -7.11 4.08
CA VAL A 241 17.90 -7.30 3.10
C VAL A 241 18.39 -8.26 2.01
N THR A 242 17.63 -9.32 1.75
CA THR A 242 17.92 -10.29 0.71
C THR A 242 16.73 -10.38 -0.26
N PRO A 243 16.91 -10.10 -1.57
CA PRO A 243 15.83 -10.26 -2.53
C PRO A 243 15.40 -11.72 -2.67
N GLY A 244 14.11 -11.97 -2.47
CA GLY A 244 13.49 -13.29 -2.63
C GLY A 244 12.66 -13.41 -3.91
N LEU A 245 11.61 -14.23 -3.82
CA LEU A 245 10.76 -14.65 -4.94
C LEU A 245 9.83 -13.54 -5.45
N GLU A 246 9.43 -13.62 -6.72
CA GLU A 246 8.38 -12.78 -7.30
C GLU A 246 7.03 -13.48 -7.21
N ILE A 247 6.00 -12.75 -6.76
CA ILE A 247 4.61 -13.21 -6.82
C ILE A 247 3.94 -12.65 -8.07
N SER A 248 3.41 -13.56 -8.88
CA SER A 248 2.68 -13.21 -10.11
C SER A 248 1.20 -12.95 -9.84
N ILE A 249 0.60 -12.12 -10.70
CA ILE A 249 -0.85 -11.88 -10.75
C ILE A 249 -1.59 -13.23 -10.83
N PRO A 250 -2.64 -13.47 -10.02
CA PRO A 250 -3.38 -14.72 -10.03
C PRO A 250 -3.99 -14.95 -11.42
N ALA A 251 -3.92 -16.19 -11.91
CA ALA A 251 -4.31 -16.55 -13.27
C ALA A 251 -5.75 -16.12 -13.61
N VAL A 252 -6.65 -16.14 -12.62
CA VAL A 252 -8.05 -15.73 -12.76
C VAL A 252 -8.22 -14.24 -13.10
N LEU A 253 -7.27 -13.38 -12.69
CA LEU A 253 -7.30 -11.93 -12.96
C LEU A 253 -6.38 -11.52 -14.12
N ARG A 254 -5.32 -12.28 -14.38
CA ARG A 254 -4.25 -11.95 -15.33
C ARG A 254 -4.73 -11.62 -16.74
N ARG A 255 -5.79 -12.28 -17.24
CA ARG A 255 -6.35 -11.97 -18.57
C ARG A 255 -6.95 -10.57 -18.64
N ARG A 256 -7.59 -10.12 -17.55
CA ARG A 256 -8.28 -8.82 -17.50
C ARG A 256 -7.35 -7.69 -17.04
N TYR A 257 -6.37 -8.00 -16.21
CA TYR A 257 -5.42 -7.07 -15.62
C TYR A 257 -3.99 -7.62 -15.77
N PRO A 258 -3.38 -7.51 -16.96
CA PRO A 258 -2.09 -8.14 -17.24
C PRO A 258 -0.88 -7.28 -16.88
N ASP A 259 -1.08 -6.01 -16.50
CA ASP A 259 -0.03 -4.98 -16.57
C ASP A 259 0.63 -4.66 -15.21
N GLY A 260 0.11 -5.19 -14.11
CA GLY A 260 0.65 -4.88 -12.79
C GLY A 260 -0.12 -5.44 -11.59
N MET A 261 0.53 -5.42 -10.44
CA MET A 261 0.05 -5.68 -9.09
C MET A 261 1.09 -5.07 -8.15
N HIS A 262 0.71 -4.12 -7.30
CA HIS A 262 1.68 -3.34 -6.52
C HIS A 262 1.41 -3.34 -5.02
N THR A 263 0.30 -3.93 -4.59
CA THR A 263 0.04 -4.17 -3.17
C THR A 263 -0.21 -5.65 -2.90
N LEU A 264 0.39 -6.14 -1.81
CA LEU A 264 0.15 -7.45 -1.21
C LEU A 264 0.13 -7.28 0.32
N SER A 265 -1.03 -7.07 0.90
CA SER A 265 -1.18 -6.73 2.32
C SER A 265 -1.93 -7.80 3.11
N ALA A 266 -1.55 -7.96 4.38
CA ALA A 266 -2.23 -8.87 5.28
C ALA A 266 -3.50 -8.22 5.83
N ALA A 267 -4.54 -9.02 5.99
CA ALA A 267 -5.77 -8.61 6.66
C ALA A 267 -6.37 -9.82 7.40
N GLY A 268 -5.73 -10.22 8.49
CA GLY A 268 -6.14 -11.39 9.28
C GLY A 268 -6.21 -12.66 8.44
N GLN A 269 -7.41 -13.19 8.25
CA GLN A 269 -7.65 -14.45 7.51
C GLN A 269 -7.67 -14.29 5.98
N VAL A 270 -7.50 -13.06 5.47
CA VAL A 270 -7.45 -12.80 4.03
C VAL A 270 -6.22 -11.97 3.68
N THR A 271 -5.89 -11.97 2.40
CA THR A 271 -4.83 -11.16 1.81
C THR A 271 -5.46 -10.20 0.82
N LEU A 272 -5.05 -8.94 0.83
CA LEU A 272 -5.53 -7.95 -0.11
C LEU A 272 -4.47 -7.68 -1.17
N ILE A 273 -4.93 -7.60 -2.41
CA ILE A 273 -4.09 -7.28 -3.55
C ILE A 273 -4.78 -6.23 -4.41
N ASP A 274 -4.03 -5.63 -5.32
CA ASP A 274 -4.60 -4.97 -6.49
C ASP A 274 -3.97 -5.46 -7.78
N VAL A 275 -4.64 -5.17 -8.90
CA VAL A 275 -4.17 -5.54 -10.23
C VAL A 275 -4.41 -4.40 -11.21
N LYS A 276 -3.52 -4.26 -12.18
CA LYS A 276 -3.53 -3.18 -13.16
C LYS A 276 -3.85 -3.65 -14.56
N LYS A 277 -4.59 -2.81 -15.27
CA LYS A 277 -4.59 -2.77 -16.74
C LYS A 277 -4.23 -1.37 -17.22
N ILE A 278 -3.41 -1.26 -18.25
CA ILE A 278 -3.12 -0.01 -18.94
C ILE A 278 -4.13 0.13 -20.09
N GLY A 279 -5.02 1.11 -19.97
CA GLY A 279 -5.92 1.54 -21.05
C GLY A 279 -5.18 2.44 -22.03
N ILE A 280 -5.49 2.30 -23.33
CA ILE A 280 -4.97 3.18 -24.39
C ILE A 280 -6.12 4.01 -24.94
N GLY A 281 -6.01 5.34 -24.87
CA GLY A 281 -6.98 6.26 -25.45
C GLY A 281 -6.84 7.72 -24.99
N PRO A 282 -7.46 8.67 -25.72
CA PRO A 282 -7.25 10.10 -25.51
C PRO A 282 -8.09 10.69 -24.37
N LYS A 283 -9.06 9.95 -23.83
CA LYS A 283 -10.08 10.49 -22.91
C LYS A 283 -9.46 11.17 -21.68
N ARG A 284 -8.48 10.54 -21.03
CA ARG A 284 -7.78 11.13 -19.88
C ARG A 284 -7.02 12.39 -20.26
N ASP A 285 -6.33 12.40 -21.40
CA ASP A 285 -5.58 13.58 -21.84
C ASP A 285 -6.52 14.74 -22.20
N MET A 286 -7.71 14.46 -22.73
CA MET A 286 -8.76 15.46 -22.91
C MET A 286 -9.27 16.02 -21.57
N LEU A 287 -9.42 15.19 -20.53
CA LEU A 287 -9.75 15.66 -19.18
C LEU A 287 -8.65 16.59 -18.63
N ASN A 288 -7.38 16.21 -18.80
CA ASN A 288 -6.24 17.04 -18.41
C ASN A 288 -6.24 18.39 -19.13
N LEU A 289 -6.50 18.40 -20.44
CA LEU A 289 -6.55 19.61 -21.26
C LEU A 289 -7.69 20.53 -20.84
N LYS A 290 -8.90 19.98 -20.64
CA LYS A 290 -10.06 20.76 -20.17
C LYS A 290 -9.78 21.47 -18.85
N ARG A 291 -9.15 20.81 -17.88
CA ARG A 291 -8.75 21.43 -16.60
C ARG A 291 -7.78 22.59 -16.79
N ARG A 292 -6.73 22.39 -17.58
CA ARG A 292 -5.73 23.44 -17.87
C ARG A 292 -6.35 24.68 -18.51
N ILE A 293 -7.37 24.50 -19.36
CA ILE A 293 -8.07 25.60 -20.04
C ILE A 293 -9.04 26.30 -19.09
N LEU A 294 -9.76 25.54 -18.24
CA LEU A 294 -10.82 26.06 -17.38
C LEU A 294 -10.34 26.65 -16.05
N GLY A 295 -9.03 26.64 -15.78
CA GLY A 295 -8.44 27.36 -14.64
C GLY A 295 -8.95 26.90 -13.27
N ALA A 296 -8.90 25.59 -13.02
CA ALA A 296 -9.07 25.01 -11.69
C ALA A 296 -7.71 24.55 -11.14
#